data_AF-A0A5D3FRW2-F1
#
_entry.id   AF-A0A5D3FRW2-F1
#
_cell.length_a   1.000
_cell.length_b   1.000
_cell.length_c   1.000
_cell.angle_alpha   90.00
_cell.angle_beta   90.00
_cell.angle_gamma   90.00
#
_symmetry.space_group_name_H-M   'P 1'
#
loop_
_entity.id
_entity.type
_entity.pdbx_description
1 polymer ?
#
loop_
_entity_poly.entity_id
_entity_poly.type
_entity_poly.pdbx_seq_one_letter_code
_entity_poly.pdbx_strand_id
1 'polypeptide(L)'
;MDWNFISTVKRHVENNIDNQSFNVETLCSLMGMSRTSFYNKLKSLTDQAPADYIRLIRLEYAIRLLKEGEHNITEISEMTGFNDARYFRQVFKKHFNVSPSQYGKKIREHR
;
A
#
# COMPACT_ATOMS: atom_id res chain seq x y z
N MET A 1 -11.13 15.33 11.88
CA MET A 1 -10.65 14.30 10.94
C MET A 1 -11.73 13.24 10.82
N ASP A 2 -12.17 12.90 9.62
CA ASP A 2 -13.23 11.90 9.39
C ASP A 2 -12.63 10.48 9.45
N TRP A 3 -12.52 9.95 10.68
CA TRP A 3 -11.88 8.67 10.95
C TRP A 3 -12.63 7.48 10.33
N ASN A 4 -13.96 7.55 10.25
CA ASN A 4 -14.78 6.50 9.66
C ASN A 4 -14.55 6.37 8.16
N PHE A 5 -14.40 7.49 7.47
CA PHE A 5 -14.03 7.49 6.06
C PHE A 5 -12.66 6.83 5.84
N ILE A 6 -11.64 7.26 6.58
CA ILE A 6 -10.28 6.75 6.44
C ILE A 6 -10.18 5.27 6.79
N SER A 7 -10.82 4.82 7.87
CA SER A 7 -10.83 3.41 8.27
C SER A 7 -11.53 2.54 7.23
N THR A 8 -12.63 3.02 6.65
CA THR A 8 -13.35 2.31 5.59
C THR A 8 -12.51 2.19 4.32
N VAL A 9 -11.86 3.29 3.89
CA VAL A 9 -10.93 3.27 2.75
C VAL A 9 -9.81 2.26 2.99
N LYS A 10 -9.16 2.32 4.16
CA LYS A 10 -8.07 1.41 4.51
C LYS A 10 -8.53 -0.05 4.46
N ARG A 11 -9.69 -0.36 5.06
CA ARG A 11 -10.28 -1.70 5.03
C ARG A 11 -10.55 -2.21 3.61
N HIS A 12 -11.04 -1.36 2.70
CA HIS A 12 -11.25 -1.78 1.31
C HIS A 12 -9.93 -2.13 0.61
N VAL A 13 -8.85 -1.39 0.89
CA VAL A 13 -7.52 -1.71 0.35
C VAL A 13 -6.96 -2.99 0.98
N GLU A 14 -7.06 -3.15 2.30
CA GLU A 14 -6.59 -4.34 3.03
C GLU A 14 -7.32 -5.61 2.60
N ASN A 15 -8.63 -5.54 2.35
CA ASN A 15 -9.41 -6.67 1.83
C ASN A 15 -9.07 -7.03 0.37
N ASN A 16 -8.28 -6.20 -0.32
CA ASN A 16 -7.87 -6.38 -1.71
C ASN A 16 -6.34 -6.22 -1.85
N ILE A 17 -5.60 -6.61 -0.82
CA ILE A 17 -4.18 -6.27 -0.68
C ILE A 17 -3.30 -6.90 -1.76
N ASP A 18 -3.61 -8.13 -2.13
CA ASP A 18 -2.95 -8.97 -3.14
C ASP A 18 -3.54 -8.79 -4.56
N ASN A 19 -4.67 -8.09 -4.67
CA ASN A 19 -5.38 -7.91 -5.93
C ASN A 19 -4.71 -6.85 -6.81
N GLN A 20 -3.97 -7.30 -7.80
CA GLN A 20 -3.27 -6.50 -8.81
C GLN A 20 -4.18 -5.55 -9.61
N SER A 21 -5.46 -5.92 -9.79
CA SER A 21 -6.43 -5.12 -10.53
C SER A 21 -7.10 -4.04 -9.68
N PHE A 22 -6.92 -4.07 -8.35
CA PHE A 22 -7.53 -3.11 -7.44
C PHE A 22 -6.90 -1.71 -7.62
N ASN A 23 -7.74 -0.73 -7.95
CA ASN A 23 -7.31 0.61 -8.30
C ASN A 23 -8.27 1.69 -7.75
N VAL A 24 -7.96 2.96 -8.05
CA VAL A 24 -8.72 4.11 -7.55
C VAL A 24 -10.19 4.08 -7.99
N GLU A 25 -10.50 3.61 -9.19
CA GLU A 25 -11.87 3.51 -9.68
C GLU A 25 -12.67 2.48 -8.90
N THR A 26 -12.11 1.27 -8.71
CA THR A 26 -12.75 0.25 -7.87
C THR A 26 -13.00 0.77 -6.46
N LEU A 27 -12.03 1.47 -5.88
CA LEU A 27 -12.17 2.07 -4.55
C LEU A 27 -13.25 3.17 -4.52
N CYS A 28 -13.34 4.03 -5.54
CA CYS A 28 -14.39 5.03 -5.65
C CYS A 28 -15.78 4.38 -5.69
N SER A 29 -15.93 3.31 -6.49
CA SER A 29 -17.18 2.54 -6.59
C SER A 29 -17.56 1.90 -5.25
N LEU A 30 -16.60 1.30 -4.54
CA LEU A 30 -16.83 0.73 -3.20
C LEU A 30 -17.24 1.78 -2.16
N MET A 31 -16.70 3.00 -2.28
CA MET A 31 -17.04 4.12 -1.41
C MET A 31 -18.34 4.83 -1.81
N GLY A 32 -18.95 4.48 -2.96
CA GLY A 32 -20.13 5.16 -3.48
C GLY A 32 -19.88 6.62 -3.85
N MET A 33 -18.66 6.97 -4.28
CA MET A 33 -18.24 8.35 -4.53
C MET A 33 -17.74 8.53 -5.96
N SER A 34 -17.95 9.74 -6.51
CA SER A 34 -17.27 10.14 -7.74
C SER A 34 -15.77 10.30 -7.52
N ARG A 35 -14.96 10.10 -8.56
CA ARG A 35 -13.49 10.25 -8.48
C ARG A 35 -13.06 11.60 -7.90
N THR A 36 -13.70 12.71 -8.31
CA THR A 36 -13.37 14.06 -7.85
C THR A 36 -13.69 14.26 -6.36
N SER A 37 -14.88 13.85 -5.92
CA SER A 37 -15.28 13.99 -4.52
C SER A 37 -14.43 13.10 -3.60
N PHE A 38 -14.13 11.88 -4.04
CA PHE A 38 -13.24 10.96 -3.33
C PHE A 38 -11.83 11.52 -3.22
N TYR A 39 -11.26 11.99 -4.33
CA TYR A 39 -9.92 12.58 -4.36
C TYR A 39 -9.82 13.75 -3.39
N ASN A 40 -10.72 14.72 -3.48
CA ASN A 40 -10.68 15.92 -2.66
C ASN A 40 -10.81 15.58 -1.17
N LYS A 41 -11.73 14.67 -0.82
CA LYS A 41 -11.93 14.23 0.57
C LYS A 41 -10.74 13.46 1.11
N LEU A 42 -10.17 12.52 0.35
CA LEU A 42 -9.02 11.75 0.81
C LEU A 42 -7.77 12.62 0.94
N LYS A 43 -7.53 13.50 -0.04
CA LYS A 43 -6.38 14.40 -0.05
C LYS A 43 -6.45 15.38 1.11
N SER A 44 -7.61 15.97 1.39
CA SER A 44 -7.77 16.90 2.53
C SER A 44 -7.62 16.23 3.90
N LEU A 45 -7.81 14.91 3.98
CA LEU A 45 -7.68 14.15 5.21
C LEU A 45 -6.30 13.52 5.40
N THR A 46 -5.58 13.17 4.33
CA THR A 46 -4.36 12.37 4.42
C THR A 46 -3.13 13.04 3.81
N ASP A 47 -3.33 14.15 3.11
CA ASP A 47 -2.34 14.75 2.22
C ASP A 47 -1.80 13.79 1.14
N GLN A 48 -2.47 12.67 0.89
CA GLN A 48 -2.12 11.71 -0.16
C GLN A 48 -3.16 11.71 -1.27
N ALA A 49 -2.68 11.56 -2.51
CA ALA A 49 -3.59 11.23 -3.61
C ALA A 49 -4.08 9.77 -3.45
N PRO A 50 -5.29 9.42 -3.92
CA PRO A 50 -5.82 8.06 -3.88
C PRO A 50 -4.86 6.94 -4.27
N ALA A 51 -4.19 7.07 -5.41
CA ALA A 51 -3.27 6.04 -5.89
C ALA A 51 -2.04 5.90 -4.98
N ASP A 52 -1.55 7.02 -4.42
CA ASP A 52 -0.44 7.02 -3.46
C ASP A 52 -0.86 6.38 -2.13
N TYR A 53 -2.10 6.63 -1.69
CA TYR A 53 -2.62 6.06 -0.46
C TYR A 53 -2.82 4.53 -0.55
N ILE A 54 -3.32 4.03 -1.69
CA ILE A 54 -3.38 2.57 -1.96
C ILE A 54 -1.98 1.97 -1.89
N ARG A 55 -0.99 2.60 -2.57
CA ARG A 55 0.41 2.16 -2.54
C ARG A 55 0.97 2.18 -1.12
N LEU A 56 0.71 3.22 -0.35
CA LEU A 56 1.18 3.34 1.03
C LEU A 56 0.71 2.16 1.89
N ILE A 57 -0.58 1.81 1.83
CA ILE A 57 -1.13 0.69 2.60
C ILE A 57 -0.48 -0.64 2.18
N ARG A 58 -0.27 -0.85 0.87
CA ARG A 58 0.45 -2.03 0.35
C ARG A 58 1.89 -2.10 0.84
N LEU A 59 2.57 -0.97 0.89
CA LEU A 59 3.94 -0.87 1.42
C LEU A 59 4.01 -1.13 2.93
N GLU A 60 3.03 -0.63 3.70
CA GLU A 60 2.91 -0.95 5.14
C GLU A 60 2.72 -2.45 5.36
N TYR A 61 1.91 -3.11 4.53
CA TYR A 61 1.75 -4.56 4.58
C TYR A 61 3.05 -5.29 4.19
N ALA A 62 3.75 -4.83 3.16
CA ALA A 62 5.05 -5.39 2.77
C ALA A 62 6.08 -5.33 3.90
N ILE A 63 6.07 -4.26 4.71
CA ILE A 63 6.93 -4.16 5.89
C ILE A 63 6.64 -5.27 6.90
N ARG A 64 5.37 -5.68 7.08
CA ARG A 64 5.01 -6.78 8.00
C ARG A 64 5.59 -8.10 7.50
N LEU A 65 5.40 -8.42 6.22
CA LEU A 65 5.97 -9.62 5.60
C LEU A 65 7.51 -9.64 5.65
N LEU A 66 8.16 -8.48 5.45
CA LEU A 66 9.61 -8.36 5.57
C LEU A 66 10.12 -8.62 7.00
N LYS A 67 9.30 -8.28 8.02
CA LYS A 67 9.62 -8.52 9.44
C LYS A 67 9.47 -9.99 9.83
N GLU A 68 8.51 -10.68 9.24
CA GLU A 68 8.31 -12.12 9.42
C GLU A 68 9.50 -12.90 8.83
N GLY A 69 9.96 -12.49 7.63
CA GLY A 69 11.15 -13.06 7.01
C GLY A 69 10.94 -14.43 6.37
N GLU A 70 9.68 -14.85 6.20
CA GLU A 70 9.29 -16.13 5.61
C GLU A 70 9.23 -16.10 4.07
N HIS A 71 9.17 -14.89 3.49
CA HIS A 71 8.98 -14.67 2.06
C HIS A 71 10.14 -13.90 1.43
N ASN A 72 10.42 -14.20 0.16
CA ASN A 72 11.39 -13.46 -0.63
C ASN A 72 10.76 -12.18 -1.23
N ILE A 73 11.59 -11.28 -1.78
CA ILE A 73 11.13 -9.96 -2.26
C ILE A 73 10.14 -10.07 -3.42
N THR A 74 10.23 -11.10 -4.25
CA THR A 74 9.30 -11.32 -5.37
C THR A 74 7.94 -11.77 -4.83
N GLU A 75 7.91 -12.76 -3.94
CA GLU A 75 6.68 -13.22 -3.27
C GLU A 75 5.98 -12.07 -2.53
N ILE A 76 6.74 -11.27 -1.77
CA ILE A 76 6.18 -10.10 -1.07
C ILE A 76 5.55 -9.11 -2.04
N SER A 77 6.14 -8.90 -3.23
CA SER A 77 5.55 -7.99 -4.22
C SER A 77 4.22 -8.51 -4.77
N GLU A 78 4.09 -9.82 -4.95
CA GLU A 78 2.87 -10.48 -5.40
C GLU A 78 1.79 -10.44 -4.30
N MET A 79 2.15 -10.79 -3.06
CA MET A 79 1.27 -10.77 -1.88
C MET A 79 0.78 -9.37 -1.50
N THR A 80 1.42 -8.33 -2.01
CA THR A 80 1.05 -6.91 -1.79
C THR A 80 0.41 -6.29 -3.04
N GLY A 81 0.06 -7.11 -4.04
CA GLY A 81 -0.72 -6.70 -5.20
C GLY A 81 0.03 -5.81 -6.18
N PHE A 82 1.37 -5.83 -6.17
CA PHE A 82 2.18 -5.18 -7.20
C PHE A 82 2.34 -6.11 -8.39
N ASN A 83 2.12 -5.59 -9.60
CA ASN A 83 2.19 -6.38 -10.84
C ASN A 83 3.63 -6.68 -11.26
N ASP A 84 4.61 -5.98 -10.67
CA ASP A 84 6.02 -6.11 -11.02
C ASP A 84 6.90 -5.87 -9.79
N ALA A 85 7.76 -6.86 -9.50
CA ALA A 85 8.73 -6.79 -8.41
C ALA A 85 9.75 -5.66 -8.61
N ARG A 86 10.08 -5.27 -9.84
CA ARG A 86 10.99 -4.13 -10.11
C ARG A 86 10.31 -2.82 -9.74
N TYR A 87 9.06 -2.61 -10.16
CA TYR A 87 8.26 -1.46 -9.76
C TYR A 87 8.05 -1.41 -8.23
N PHE A 88 7.72 -2.54 -7.60
CA PHE A 88 7.64 -2.62 -6.13
C PHE A 88 8.91 -2.11 -5.45
N ARG A 89 10.09 -2.60 -5.86
CA ARG A 89 11.38 -2.16 -5.29
C ARG A 89 11.61 -0.67 -5.47
N GLN A 90 11.26 -0.10 -6.62
CA GLN A 90 11.40 1.33 -6.89
C GLN A 90 10.49 2.17 -5.98
N VAL A 91 9.21 1.79 -5.88
CA VAL A 91 8.22 2.48 -5.04
C VAL A 91 8.61 2.37 -3.57
N PHE A 92 8.98 1.18 -3.10
CA PHE A 92 9.42 0.96 -1.74
C PHE A 92 10.66 1.80 -1.41
N LYS A 93 11.69 1.79 -2.27
CA LYS A 93 12.89 2.60 -2.09
C LYS A 93 12.59 4.11 -2.10
N LYS A 94 11.69 4.57 -2.97
CA LYS A 94 11.26 5.97 -3.01
C LYS A 94 10.58 6.37 -1.71
N HIS A 95 9.80 5.47 -1.10
CA HIS A 95 9.02 5.77 0.09
C HIS A 95 9.84 5.67 1.39
N PHE A 96 10.68 4.63 1.54
CA PHE A 96 11.44 4.38 2.76
C PHE A 96 12.92 4.74 2.67
N ASN A 97 13.37 5.28 1.52
CA ASN A 97 14.76 5.64 1.23
C ASN A 97 15.77 4.47 1.29
N VAL A 98 15.28 3.22 1.37
CA VAL A 98 16.09 1.98 1.39
C VAL A 98 15.39 0.88 0.61
N SER A 99 16.13 -0.08 0.06
CA SER A 99 15.48 -1.19 -0.67
C SER A 99 14.73 -2.14 0.28
N PRO A 100 13.72 -2.89 -0.21
CA PRO A 100 13.05 -3.93 0.58
C PRO A 100 14.02 -4.94 1.20
N SER A 101 15.03 -5.36 0.43
CA SER A 101 16.05 -6.31 0.87
C SER A 101 16.92 -5.76 2.00
N GLN A 102 17.37 -4.50 1.88
CA GLN A 102 18.13 -3.82 2.92
C GLN A 102 17.30 -3.62 4.18
N TYR A 103 16.02 -3.25 4.03
CA TYR A 103 15.10 -3.06 5.13
C TYR A 103 14.87 -4.37 5.91
N GLY A 104 14.55 -5.46 5.21
CA GLY A 104 14.39 -6.79 5.82
C GLY A 104 15.68 -7.31 6.47
N LYS A 105 16.85 -7.05 5.87
CA LYS A 105 18.15 -7.36 6.49
C LYS A 105 18.34 -6.62 7.81
N LYS A 106 18.15 -5.29 7.82
CA LYS A 106 18.29 -4.47 9.03
C LYS A 106 17.37 -4.94 10.17
N ILE A 107 16.13 -5.31 9.87
CA ILE A 107 15.19 -5.82 10.89
C ILE A 107 15.73 -7.09 11.56
N ARG A 108 16.23 -8.03 10.76
CA ARG A 108 16.72 -9.32 11.26
C ARG A 108 18.02 -9.20 12.05
N GLU A 109 18.86 -8.22 11.73
CA GLU A 109 20.10 -7.93 12.48
C GLU A 109 19.85 -7.31 13.85
N HIS A 110 18.66 -6.73 14.11
CA HIS A 110 18.28 -6.15 15.39
C HIS A 110 17.30 -7.05 16.19
N ARG A 111 17.13 -8.31 15.80
CA ARG A 111 16.39 -9.35 16.54
C ARG A 111 17.35 -10.22 17.32
#